data_AF-S8F4U8-F1
#
_entry.id   AF-S8F4U8-F1
#
_cell.length_a   1.000
_cell.length_b   1.000
_cell.length_c   1.000
_cell.angle_alpha   90.00
_cell.angle_beta   90.00
_cell.angle_gamma   90.00
#
_symmetry.space_group_name_H-M   'P 1'
#
loop_
_entity.id
_entity.type
_entity.pdbx_description
1 polymer ?
#
loop_
_entity_poly.entity_id
_entity_poly.type
_entity_poly.pdbx_seq_one_letter_code
_entity_poly.pdbx_strand_id
1 'polypeptide(L)'
;QLRKISVTIHHSPTLLLPAWERAVEIVKLKLKKLPRDVRTRWNSTFRMLDVALEYRMAIERMTDAQANNLRRWELDEREWEIARQLRDILQVSSHFVGEDAPTLTDVIPSMDIIDERLATDTTNAELDPAIRIAIGCAKRTINHYYDKSDESAAYRISMSEYCITLLYACHS
;
A
#
# COMPACT_ATOMS: atom_id res chain seq x y z
N GLN A 1 8.85 -10.93 2.74
CA GLN A 1 8.45 -11.99 3.70
C GLN A 1 7.02 -11.81 4.24
N LEU A 2 6.60 -10.60 4.62
CA LEU A 2 5.32 -10.31 5.32
C LEU A 2 4.06 -10.95 4.70
N ARG A 3 3.93 -10.94 3.38
CA ARG A 3 2.82 -11.61 2.67
C ARG A 3 2.72 -13.11 3.02
N LYS A 4 3.87 -13.80 3.10
CA LYS A 4 3.93 -15.23 3.45
C LYS A 4 3.57 -15.46 4.91
N ILE A 5 4.03 -14.61 5.82
CA ILE A 5 3.66 -14.67 7.25
C ILE A 5 2.14 -14.52 7.39
N SER A 6 1.56 -13.46 6.82
CA SER A 6 0.11 -13.22 6.85
C SER A 6 -0.66 -14.46 6.35
N VAL A 7 -0.36 -14.92 5.15
CA VAL A 7 -1.04 -16.08 4.54
C VAL A 7 -0.90 -17.34 5.42
N THR A 8 0.26 -17.59 6.00
CA THR A 8 0.50 -18.79 6.83
C THR A 8 -0.30 -18.73 8.13
N ILE A 9 -0.36 -17.57 8.80
CA ILE A 9 -1.21 -17.36 9.99
C ILE A 9 -2.68 -17.62 9.64
N HIS A 10 -3.15 -17.07 8.51
CA HIS A 10 -4.52 -17.24 8.05
C HIS A 10 -4.89 -18.69 7.71
N HIS A 11 -3.93 -19.50 7.25
CA HIS A 11 -4.15 -20.90 6.91
C HIS A 11 -3.93 -21.87 8.08
N SER A 12 -3.45 -21.41 9.24
CA SER A 12 -3.22 -22.24 10.42
C SER A 12 -4.01 -21.71 11.63
N PRO A 13 -5.34 -21.92 11.65
CA PRO A 13 -6.21 -21.39 12.69
C PRO A 13 -6.00 -22.04 14.06
N THR A 14 -5.41 -23.24 14.11
CA THR A 14 -5.23 -24.01 15.35
C THR A 14 -3.88 -23.82 16.03
N LEU A 15 -2.83 -23.48 15.27
CA LEU A 15 -1.47 -23.33 15.79
C LEU A 15 -1.01 -21.88 15.75
N LEU A 16 -1.00 -21.28 14.56
CA LEU A 16 -0.41 -19.95 14.37
C LEU A 16 -1.34 -18.81 14.75
N LEU A 17 -2.65 -18.95 14.58
CA LEU A 17 -3.59 -17.91 15.00
C LEU A 17 -3.57 -17.70 16.54
N PRO A 18 -3.63 -18.76 17.38
CA PRO A 18 -3.46 -18.59 18.83
C PRO A 18 -2.05 -18.12 19.22
N ALA A 19 -1.02 -18.48 18.45
CA ALA A 19 0.33 -17.96 18.67
C ALA A 19 0.42 -16.45 18.37
N TRP A 20 -0.25 -15.98 17.31
CA TRP A 20 -0.38 -14.56 16.99
C TRP A 20 -1.13 -13.81 18.09
N GLU A 21 -2.28 -14.32 18.52
CA GLU A 21 -3.08 -13.70 19.58
C GLU A 21 -2.27 -13.49 20.87
N ARG A 22 -1.53 -14.53 21.30
CA ARG A 22 -0.60 -14.42 22.44
C ARG A 22 0.51 -13.43 22.21
N ALA A 23 1.13 -13.41 21.03
CA ALA A 23 2.20 -12.47 20.71
C ALA A 23 1.71 -11.01 20.75
N VAL A 24 0.50 -10.75 20.25
CA VAL A 24 -0.15 -9.43 20.27
C VAL A 24 -0.51 -9.00 21.69
N GLU A 25 -1.02 -9.92 22.50
CA GLU A 25 -1.34 -9.66 23.91
C GLU A 25 -0.09 -9.32 24.73
N ILE A 26 1.02 -10.05 24.52
CA ILE A 26 2.31 -9.80 25.17
C ILE A 26 2.83 -8.37 24.88
N VAL A 27 2.66 -7.89 23.64
CA VAL A 27 3.05 -6.52 23.26
C VAL A 27 2.00 -5.47 23.61
N LYS A 28 0.90 -5.87 24.27
CA LYS A 28 -0.19 -5.00 24.76
C LYS A 28 -0.87 -4.18 23.65
N LEU A 29 -0.91 -4.71 22.43
CA LEU A 29 -1.65 -4.10 21.32
C LEU A 29 -3.08 -4.65 21.26
N LYS A 30 -3.99 -3.88 20.68
CA LYS A 30 -5.36 -4.36 20.42
C LYS A 30 -5.29 -5.54 19.45
N LEU A 31 -6.03 -6.60 19.72
CA LEU A 31 -6.05 -7.74 18.82
C LEU A 31 -6.59 -7.35 17.43
N LYS A 32 -5.71 -7.42 16.43
CA LYS A 32 -6.01 -7.22 15.01
C LYS A 32 -5.31 -8.32 14.22
N LYS A 33 -6.01 -8.92 13.26
CA LYS A 33 -5.37 -9.89 12.34
C LYS A 33 -4.53 -9.12 11.33
N LEU A 34 -3.34 -9.65 11.02
CA LEU A 34 -2.54 -9.14 9.92
C LEU A 34 -3.35 -9.26 8.61
N PRO A 35 -3.61 -8.16 7.88
CA PRO A 35 -4.39 -8.22 6.64
C PRO A 35 -3.71 -9.10 5.59
N ARG A 36 -4.52 -9.74 4.73
CA ARG A 36 -4.00 -10.42 3.55
C ARG A 36 -3.81 -9.41 2.44
N ASP A 37 -2.67 -9.53 1.79
CA ASP A 37 -2.41 -8.85 0.54
C ASP A 37 -3.13 -9.57 -0.60
N VAL A 38 -3.97 -8.83 -1.34
CA VAL A 38 -4.88 -9.32 -2.36
C VAL A 38 -4.54 -8.63 -3.67
N ARG A 39 -3.95 -9.37 -4.61
CA ARG A 39 -3.42 -8.81 -5.86
C ARG A 39 -4.42 -7.95 -6.64
N THR A 40 -5.71 -8.26 -6.59
CA THR A 40 -6.76 -7.54 -7.32
C THR A 40 -7.30 -6.32 -6.57
N ARG A 41 -6.93 -6.11 -5.30
CA ARG A 41 -7.39 -4.98 -4.49
C ARG A 41 -6.22 -4.00 -4.28
N TRP A 42 -6.32 -2.85 -4.93
CA TRP A 42 -5.24 -1.85 -5.05
C TRP A 42 -4.57 -1.48 -3.72
N ASN A 43 -5.33 -1.34 -2.63
CA ASN A 43 -4.78 -0.94 -1.32
C ASN A 43 -4.48 -2.09 -0.35
N SER A 44 -4.57 -3.34 -0.79
CA SER A 44 -4.34 -4.48 0.11
C SER A 44 -2.89 -4.59 0.58
N THR A 45 -1.92 -4.26 -0.29
CA THR A 45 -0.50 -4.22 0.07
C THR A 45 -0.23 -3.13 1.10
N PHE A 46 -0.71 -1.91 0.87
CA PHE A 46 -0.62 -0.80 1.84
C PHE A 46 -1.19 -1.21 3.20
N ARG A 47 -2.43 -1.71 3.24
CA ARG A 47 -3.09 -2.11 4.49
C ARG A 47 -2.35 -3.23 5.22
N MET A 48 -1.75 -4.17 4.49
CA MET A 48 -0.91 -5.21 5.10
C MET A 48 0.35 -4.59 5.71
N LEU A 49 1.04 -3.70 5.00
CA LEU A 49 2.26 -3.05 5.49
C LEU A 49 2.01 -2.16 6.70
N ASP A 50 0.93 -1.38 6.67
CA ASP A 50 0.54 -0.49 7.76
C ASP A 50 0.35 -1.24 9.08
N VAL A 51 -0.37 -2.37 9.04
CA VAL A 51 -0.51 -3.26 10.20
C VAL A 51 0.77 -4.03 10.50
N ALA A 52 1.54 -4.46 9.51
CA ALA A 52 2.78 -5.17 9.78
C ALA A 52 3.79 -4.32 10.56
N LEU A 53 3.89 -3.03 10.23
CA LEU A 53 4.77 -2.08 10.89
C LEU A 53 4.29 -1.76 12.31
N GLU A 54 2.99 -1.54 12.51
CA GLU A 54 2.39 -1.35 13.84
C GLU A 54 2.63 -2.57 14.75
N TYR A 55 2.61 -3.78 14.19
CA TYR A 55 2.74 -5.03 14.93
C TYR A 55 4.13 -5.69 14.80
N ARG A 56 5.16 -4.91 14.42
CA ARG A 56 6.52 -5.41 14.20
C ARG A 56 7.02 -6.30 15.34
N MET A 57 6.89 -5.84 16.59
CA MET A 57 7.35 -6.58 17.78
C MET A 57 6.62 -7.91 18.00
N ALA A 58 5.38 -8.05 17.55
CA ALA A 58 4.63 -9.31 17.62
C ALA A 58 5.08 -10.25 16.50
N ILE A 59 5.34 -9.72 15.30
CA ILE A 59 5.86 -10.48 14.17
C ILE A 59 7.25 -11.04 14.48
N GLU A 60 8.16 -10.23 15.03
CA GLU A 60 9.50 -10.66 15.43
C GLU A 60 9.45 -11.81 16.45
N ARG A 61 8.59 -11.70 17.48
CA ARG A 61 8.35 -12.78 18.45
C ARG A 61 7.83 -14.06 17.78
N MET A 62 6.95 -13.91 16.80
CA MET A 62 6.40 -15.06 16.08
C MET A 62 7.44 -15.75 15.20
N THR A 63 8.37 -15.01 14.60
CA THR A 63 9.42 -15.56 13.74
C THR A 63 10.58 -16.16 14.53
N ASP A 64 10.88 -15.63 15.71
CA ASP A 64 11.92 -16.15 16.61
C ASP A 64 11.51 -17.49 17.26
N ALA A 65 10.22 -17.65 17.60
CA ALA A 65 9.71 -18.87 18.19
C ALA A 65 9.78 -20.06 17.21
N GLN A 66 10.71 -21.00 17.47
CA GLN A 66 10.94 -22.19 16.64
C GLN A 66 9.66 -23.03 16.42
N ALA A 67 8.77 -23.09 17.42
CA ALA A 67 7.51 -23.82 17.35
C ALA A 67 6.57 -23.32 16.23
N ASN A 68 6.72 -22.07 15.79
CA ASN A 68 5.88 -21.50 14.74
C ASN A 68 6.40 -21.84 13.32
N ASN A 69 7.64 -22.32 13.19
CA ASN A 69 8.30 -22.59 11.90
C ASN A 69 8.25 -21.41 10.91
N LEU A 70 8.28 -20.17 11.43
CA LEU A 70 8.24 -18.93 10.64
C LEU A 70 9.61 -18.28 10.45
N ARG A 71 10.66 -18.80 11.10
CA ARG A 71 12.01 -18.21 11.11
C ARG A 71 12.61 -17.98 9.73
N ARG A 72 12.30 -18.84 8.75
CA ARG A 72 12.70 -18.65 7.33
C ARG A 72 12.15 -17.38 6.67
N TRP A 73 11.18 -16.73 7.31
CA TRP A 73 10.55 -15.49 6.88
C TRP A 73 10.79 -14.34 7.85
N GLU A 74 11.71 -14.50 8.79
CA GLU A 74 12.21 -13.40 9.61
C GLU A 74 12.73 -12.28 8.70
N LEU A 75 12.46 -11.04 9.11
CA LEU A 75 12.89 -9.85 8.39
C LEU A 75 14.09 -9.24 9.10
N ASP A 76 15.10 -8.84 8.34
CA ASP A 76 16.19 -8.02 8.87
C ASP A 76 15.82 -6.53 8.97
N GLU A 77 16.69 -5.72 9.57
CA GLU A 77 16.43 -4.28 9.74
C GLU A 77 16.27 -3.54 8.41
N ARG A 78 17.02 -3.95 7.38
CA ARG A 78 16.93 -3.36 6.05
C ARG A 78 15.59 -3.70 5.38
N GLU A 79 15.09 -4.92 5.55
CA GLU A 79 13.80 -5.32 5.03
C GLU A 79 12.65 -4.60 5.74
N TRP A 80 12.78 -4.32 7.04
CA TRP A 80 11.86 -3.45 7.77
C TRP A 80 11.90 -2.00 7.28
N GLU A 81 13.10 -1.47 6.99
CA GLU A 81 13.28 -0.16 6.38
C GLU A 81 12.57 -0.07 5.02
N ILE A 82 12.83 -1.04 4.13
CA ILE A 82 12.17 -1.13 2.82
C ILE A 82 10.65 -1.23 2.97
N ALA A 83 10.14 -2.01 3.94
CA ALA A 83 8.71 -2.13 4.19
C ALA A 83 8.09 -0.79 4.64
N ARG A 84 8.80 0.00 5.44
CA ARG A 84 8.37 1.34 5.87
C ARG A 84 8.34 2.32 4.72
N GLN A 85 9.43 2.42 3.97
CA GLN A 85 9.52 3.29 2.79
C GLN A 85 8.42 2.94 1.77
N LEU A 86 8.19 1.65 1.53
CA LEU A 86 7.12 1.20 0.63
C LEU A 86 5.73 1.56 1.17
N ARG A 87 5.50 1.47 2.49
CA ARG A 87 4.23 1.89 3.10
C ARG A 87 3.99 3.37 2.87
N ASP A 88 4.99 4.20 3.11
CA ASP A 88 4.88 5.66 3.00
C ASP A 88 4.61 6.10 1.55
N ILE A 89 5.25 5.46 0.57
CA ILE A 89 4.97 5.69 -0.86
C ILE A 89 3.53 5.29 -1.21
N LEU A 90 3.08 4.12 -0.74
CA LEU A 90 1.73 3.63 -1.01
C LEU A 90 0.63 4.35 -0.19
N GLN A 91 0.99 5.17 0.79
CA GLN A 91 0.01 5.93 1.58
C GLN A 91 -0.79 6.88 0.69
N VAL A 92 -0.16 7.46 -0.33
CA VAL A 92 -0.82 8.39 -1.26
C VAL A 92 -1.99 7.72 -1.99
N SER A 93 -1.87 6.44 -2.35
CA SER A 93 -2.98 5.71 -3.00
C SER A 93 -4.14 5.37 -2.04
N SER A 94 -3.94 5.49 -0.73
CA SER A 94 -4.99 5.20 0.25
C SER A 94 -6.08 6.27 0.30
N HIS A 95 -5.74 7.52 -0.02
CA HIS A 95 -6.66 8.65 0.00
C HIS A 95 -7.73 8.57 -1.10
N PHE A 96 -7.41 7.96 -2.24
CA PHE A 96 -8.27 7.95 -3.43
C PHE A 96 -9.27 6.78 -3.50
N VAL A 97 -9.27 5.90 -2.51
CA VAL A 97 -10.09 4.66 -2.50
C VAL A 97 -10.94 4.57 -1.23
N GLY A 98 -10.97 5.65 -0.44
CA GLY A 98 -11.75 5.76 0.80
C GLY A 98 -13.16 6.33 0.60
N GLU A 99 -13.41 7.05 -0.49
CA GLU A 99 -14.74 7.55 -0.84
C GLU A 99 -15.52 6.53 -1.68
N ASP A 100 -16.83 6.47 -1.46
CA ASP A 100 -17.76 5.58 -2.15
C ASP A 100 -17.74 5.89 -3.67
N ALA A 101 -16.87 5.17 -4.38
CA ALA A 101 -16.61 5.21 -5.81
C ALA A 101 -15.86 6.47 -6.30
N PRO A 102 -14.54 6.39 -6.61
CA PRO A 102 -13.88 7.44 -7.38
C PRO A 102 -14.62 7.60 -8.71
N THR A 103 -15.06 8.82 -9.00
CA THR A 103 -15.72 9.14 -10.25
C THR A 103 -14.68 9.22 -11.38
N LEU A 104 -15.15 9.13 -12.62
CA LEU A 104 -14.25 9.17 -13.78
C LEU A 104 -13.42 10.47 -13.83
N THR A 105 -13.93 11.56 -13.25
CA THR A 105 -13.26 12.86 -13.12
C THR A 105 -12.15 12.87 -12.07
N ASP A 106 -12.22 12.00 -11.05
CA ASP A 106 -11.24 11.99 -9.94
C ASP A 106 -9.95 11.26 -10.32
N VAL A 107 -9.98 10.48 -11.39
CA VAL A 107 -8.87 9.64 -11.82
C VAL A 107 -7.64 10.47 -12.23
N ILE A 108 -7.83 11.53 -13.03
CA ILE A 108 -6.71 12.36 -13.51
C ILE A 108 -6.04 13.12 -12.35
N PRO A 109 -6.78 13.86 -11.50
CA PRO A 109 -6.18 14.51 -10.32
C PRO A 109 -5.49 13.52 -9.38
N SER A 110 -6.06 12.33 -9.19
CA SER A 110 -5.43 11.28 -8.38
C SER A 110 -4.11 10.81 -8.98
N MET A 111 -4.07 10.60 -10.30
CA MET A 111 -2.84 10.25 -11.00
C MET A 111 -1.80 11.36 -10.92
N ASP A 112 -2.19 12.64 -10.98
CA ASP A 112 -1.27 13.79 -10.95
C ASP A 112 -0.56 13.85 -9.60
N ILE A 113 -1.31 13.71 -8.51
CA ILE A 113 -0.78 13.69 -7.15
C ILE A 113 0.17 12.50 -6.96
N ILE A 114 -0.16 11.33 -7.50
CA ILE A 114 0.73 10.17 -7.43
C ILE A 114 1.99 10.39 -8.27
N ASP A 115 1.90 10.95 -9.48
CA ASP A 115 3.07 11.18 -10.31
C ASP A 115 4.04 12.21 -9.71
N GLU A 116 3.51 13.31 -9.17
CA GLU A 116 4.28 14.34 -8.47
C GLU A 116 5.01 13.74 -7.27
N ARG A 117 4.32 12.91 -6.48
CA ARG A 117 4.94 12.22 -5.35
C ARG A 117 6.07 11.30 -5.80
N LEU A 118 5.81 10.46 -6.80
CA LEU A 118 6.82 9.53 -7.31
C LEU A 118 8.00 10.26 -7.97
N ALA A 119 7.77 11.41 -8.61
CA ALA A 119 8.85 12.25 -9.17
C ALA A 119 9.79 12.73 -8.06
N THR A 120 9.20 13.24 -6.97
CA THR A 120 9.93 13.69 -5.78
C THR A 120 10.74 12.54 -5.18
N ASP A 121 10.08 11.40 -4.93
CA ASP A 121 10.69 10.23 -4.30
C ASP A 121 11.80 9.58 -5.17
N THR A 122 11.73 9.69 -6.51
CA THR A 122 12.78 9.18 -7.42
C THR A 122 14.14 9.84 -7.15
N THR A 123 14.13 11.13 -6.80
CA THR A 123 15.35 11.90 -6.53
C THR A 123 15.84 11.81 -5.09
N ASN A 124 15.09 11.13 -4.22
CA ASN A 124 15.41 11.01 -2.81
C ASN A 124 16.54 9.97 -2.57
N ALA A 125 17.72 10.46 -2.21
CA ALA A 125 18.90 9.64 -1.93
C ALA A 125 18.79 8.80 -0.64
N GLU A 126 17.86 9.14 0.26
CA GLU A 126 17.62 8.42 1.52
C GLU A 126 16.85 7.11 1.34
N LEU A 127 16.15 6.95 0.21
CA LEU A 127 15.43 5.72 -0.10
C LEU A 127 16.40 4.58 -0.44
N ASP A 128 16.03 3.35 -0.10
CA ASP A 128 16.79 2.17 -0.50
C ASP A 128 16.84 2.09 -2.05
N PRO A 129 17.98 1.70 -2.64
CA PRO A 129 18.10 1.55 -4.09
C PRO A 129 16.99 0.70 -4.73
N ALA A 130 16.53 -0.35 -4.04
CA ALA A 130 15.43 -1.19 -4.52
C ALA A 130 14.11 -0.43 -4.60
N ILE A 131 13.84 0.46 -3.64
CA ILE A 131 12.66 1.32 -3.62
C ILE A 131 12.71 2.33 -4.76
N ARG A 132 13.86 2.97 -5.01
CA ARG A 132 14.01 3.89 -6.16
C ARG A 132 13.76 3.21 -7.50
N ILE A 133 14.26 1.99 -7.69
CA ILE A 133 13.98 1.20 -8.90
C ILE A 133 12.48 0.91 -9.01
N ALA A 134 11.84 0.51 -7.91
CA ALA A 134 10.41 0.24 -7.87
C ALA A 134 9.58 1.49 -8.20
N ILE A 135 9.94 2.66 -7.67
CA ILE A 135 9.34 3.96 -8.02
C ILE A 135 9.46 4.22 -9.52
N GLY A 136 10.64 4.00 -10.11
CA GLY A 136 10.84 4.17 -11.55
C GLY A 136 9.93 3.25 -12.39
N CYS A 137 9.69 2.02 -11.94
CA CYS A 137 8.69 1.13 -12.55
C CYS A 137 7.25 1.64 -12.38
N ALA A 138 6.93 2.17 -11.20
CA ALA A 138 5.61 2.74 -10.91
C ALA A 138 5.32 3.97 -11.80
N LYS A 139 6.28 4.89 -11.97
CA LYS A 139 6.16 6.04 -12.89
C LYS A 139 5.87 5.60 -14.33
N ARG A 140 6.61 4.64 -14.86
CA ARG A 140 6.33 4.09 -16.21
C ARG A 140 4.94 3.51 -16.33
N THR A 141 4.46 2.86 -15.28
CA THR A 141 3.12 2.28 -15.24
C THR A 141 2.05 3.37 -15.24
N ILE A 142 2.24 4.44 -14.46
CA ILE A 142 1.31 5.58 -14.41
C ILE A 142 1.29 6.31 -15.76
N ASN A 143 2.44 6.59 -16.37
CA ASN A 143 2.51 7.23 -17.69
C ASN A 143 1.71 6.43 -18.74
N HIS A 144 1.82 5.11 -18.72
CA HIS A 144 1.03 4.25 -19.60
C HIS A 144 -0.48 4.34 -19.35
N TYR A 145 -0.91 4.59 -18.11
CA TYR A 145 -2.32 4.83 -17.81
C TYR A 145 -2.78 6.25 -18.21
N TYR A 146 -1.90 7.25 -18.14
CA TYR A 146 -2.17 8.59 -18.69
C TYR A 146 -2.45 8.53 -20.18
N ASP A 147 -1.55 7.90 -20.94
CA ASP A 147 -1.69 7.79 -22.40
C ASP A 147 -3.05 7.16 -22.77
N LYS A 148 -3.45 6.12 -22.05
CA LYS A 148 -4.77 5.47 -22.24
C LYS A 148 -5.95 6.33 -21.83
N SER A 149 -5.79 7.16 -20.81
CA SER A 149 -6.87 8.04 -20.34
C SER A 149 -7.09 9.17 -21.34
N ASP A 150 -6.03 9.72 -21.93
CA ASP A 150 -6.11 10.75 -22.97
C ASP A 150 -6.71 10.23 -24.28
N GLU A 151 -6.38 9.00 -24.66
CA GLU A 151 -6.97 8.34 -25.84
C GLU A 151 -8.48 8.04 -25.68
N SER A 152 -8.99 7.97 -24.45
CA SER A 152 -10.36 7.58 -24.17
C SER A 152 -11.34 8.75 -24.29
N ALA A 153 -12.31 8.63 -25.20
CA ALA A 153 -13.39 9.60 -25.34
C ALA A 153 -14.19 9.79 -24.03
N ALA A 154 -14.36 8.75 -23.22
CA ALA A 154 -15.10 8.83 -21.97
C ALA A 154 -14.40 9.76 -20.95
N TYR A 155 -13.08 9.64 -20.80
CA TYR A 155 -12.31 10.52 -19.91
C TYR A 155 -12.29 11.97 -20.43
N ARG A 156 -12.13 12.17 -21.75
CA ARG A 156 -12.15 13.52 -22.34
C ARG A 156 -13.49 14.23 -22.15
N ILE A 157 -14.62 13.52 -22.35
CA ILE A 157 -15.96 14.08 -22.13
C ILE A 157 -16.14 14.43 -20.65
N SER A 158 -15.81 13.50 -19.76
CA SER A 158 -15.93 13.67 -18.31
C SER A 158 -15.13 14.86 -17.79
N MET A 159 -13.89 15.05 -18.28
CA MET A 159 -13.05 16.19 -17.90
C MET A 159 -13.57 17.52 -18.44
N SER A 160 -14.09 17.54 -19.67
CA SER A 160 -14.71 18.74 -20.24
C SER A 160 -15.92 19.20 -19.42
N GLU A 161 -16.78 18.27 -19.00
CA GLU A 161 -17.94 18.56 -18.15
C GLU A 161 -17.50 19.06 -16.76
N TYR A 162 -16.49 18.42 -16.15
CA TYR A 162 -15.94 18.84 -14.86
C TYR A 162 -15.38 20.26 -14.87
N CYS A 163 -14.59 20.62 -15.89
CA CYS A 163 -14.06 21.99 -16.05
C CYS A 163 -15.20 23.02 -16.18
N ILE A 164 -16.27 22.68 -16.90
CA ILE A 164 -17.44 23.56 -17.04
C ILE A 164 -18.12 23.73 -15.67
N THR A 165 -18.35 22.66 -14.92
CA THR A 165 -18.96 22.72 -13.58
C THR A 165 -18.12 23.55 -12.59
N LEU A 166 -16.81 23.38 -12.57
CA LEU A 166 -15.90 24.18 -11.73
C LEU A 166 -15.92 25.67 -12.09
N LEU A 167 -15.94 26.00 -13.37
CA LEU A 167 -16.03 27.39 -13.82
C LEU A 167 -17.32 28.06 -13.35
N TYR A 168 -18.45 27.35 -13.42
CA TYR A 168 -19.73 27.85 -12.90
C TYR A 168 -19.75 27.98 -11.37
N ALA A 169 -19.12 27.05 -10.64
CA ALA A 169 -19.02 27.09 -9.18
C ALA A 169 -18.11 28.24 -8.68
N CYS A 170 -17.04 28.60 -9.40
CA CYS A 170 -16.18 29.73 -9.06
C CYS A 170 -16.77 31.11 -9.41
N HIS A 171 -17.79 31.17 -10.25
CA HIS A 171 -18.47 32.42 -10.64
C HIS A 171 -19.81 32.65 -9.89
N SER A 172 -20.13 31.81 -8.89
CA SER A 172 -21.28 31.96 -7.99
C SER A 172 -20.82 32.32 -6.58
#